data_AF-F6I129-F1
#
_entry.id   AF-F6I129-F1
#
_cell.length_a   1.000
_cell.length_b   1.000
_cell.length_c   1.000
_cell.angle_alpha   90.00
_cell.angle_beta   90.00
_cell.angle_gamma   90.00
#
_symmetry.space_group_name_H-M   'P 1'
#
loop_
_entity.id
_entity.type
_entity.pdbx_description
1 polymer ?
#
loop_
_entity_poly.entity_id
_entity_poly.type
_entity_poly.pdbx_seq_one_letter_code
_entity_poly.pdbx_strand_id
1 'polypeptide(L)'
;MACDLYGWQDETDHAQLRSSRACLSSFNALPRTKERKAVEQEKNKAFQQALKDVKEIYVGSGSEEGNAIRQEAQSLISDGLESKLLSVLHDLLSSSHPEHMDIDLFTLWAEETLIEDNLILDILFLAYYESFCVCNGAQWKKLCLLYKGIISGSFNFGKLAISPEATHSFYHAKVQLLLILIETLDLENLLQLIHDEMPFREGCTLFSLTDVQEIDAIISGFNAFETKEAGPLILTWAVFLCLISSLPGKQENSVLMDIDHVGYVRQAFEAASLSYFLELLQSDILKDSDGPVAGYRSVLRTFVSAFIASYEINVQLEDNTLKLILDILCKIYRGEESLCNQFWDRESFVDGPIRCLLCNLEGEFPIRTVELVGFLSALCEGTWPAECVYNFLDKSVGISSLLEITSDSLVDNISQIIETRVPLHVPGVEGLIIPSQTRGHVLKVIDGNTALVRWEVNRQKFSPL
;
A
#
# COMPACT_ATOMS: atom_id res chain seq x y z
N MET A 1 18.92 28.82 -43.12
CA MET A 1 17.46 28.68 -43.28
C MET A 1 17.07 27.46 -42.44
N ALA A 2 16.79 27.72 -41.17
CA ALA A 2 16.30 26.80 -40.12
C ALA A 2 16.73 27.36 -38.74
N CYS A 3 16.35 28.60 -38.46
CA CYS A 3 15.97 29.02 -37.12
C CYS A 3 14.45 29.24 -37.21
N ASP A 4 13.73 29.09 -36.10
CA ASP A 4 12.28 29.33 -35.95
C ASP A 4 11.39 28.08 -36.07
N LEU A 5 11.55 27.11 -35.15
CA LEU A 5 10.48 26.15 -34.81
C LEU A 5 10.36 25.82 -33.31
N TYR A 6 11.24 26.33 -32.44
CA TYR A 6 11.17 26.09 -30.98
C TYR A 6 10.35 27.14 -30.19
N GLY A 7 9.84 28.19 -30.85
CA GLY A 7 9.14 29.29 -30.16
C GLY A 7 7.61 29.19 -30.12
N TRP A 8 7.01 28.19 -30.76
CA TRP A 8 5.54 28.09 -30.92
C TRP A 8 4.91 26.96 -30.10
N GLN A 9 5.70 26.09 -29.47
CA GLN A 9 5.18 25.05 -28.56
C GLN A 9 4.99 25.61 -27.14
N ASP A 10 6.02 26.29 -26.62
CA ASP A 10 6.04 26.92 -25.27
C ASP A 10 4.90 27.91 -25.00
N GLU A 11 4.50 28.72 -25.99
CA GLU A 11 3.41 29.69 -25.82
C GLU A 11 2.02 29.04 -25.81
N THR A 12 1.88 27.86 -26.44
CA THR A 12 0.60 27.15 -26.56
C THR A 12 0.28 26.38 -25.28
N ASP A 13 1.32 25.79 -24.66
CA ASP A 13 1.19 25.01 -23.43
C ASP A 13 1.05 25.93 -22.19
N HIS A 14 1.76 27.06 -22.16
CA HIS A 14 1.52 28.10 -21.15
C HIS A 14 0.14 28.77 -21.28
N ALA A 15 -0.40 28.86 -22.50
CA ALA A 15 -1.76 29.35 -22.72
C ALA A 15 -2.82 28.33 -22.24
N GLN A 16 -2.56 27.02 -22.39
CA GLN A 16 -3.41 25.96 -21.83
C GLN A 16 -3.42 25.98 -20.29
N LEU A 17 -2.26 26.12 -19.64
CA LEU A 17 -2.18 26.21 -18.17
C LEU A 17 -2.87 27.48 -17.64
N ARG A 18 -2.70 28.63 -18.31
CA ARG A 18 -3.40 29.88 -17.95
C ARG A 18 -4.91 29.81 -18.21
N SER A 19 -5.33 29.09 -19.25
CA SER A 19 -6.74 28.78 -19.53
C SER A 19 -7.35 27.91 -18.43
N SER A 20 -6.67 26.85 -18.00
CA SER A 20 -7.06 26.01 -16.86
C SER A 20 -7.18 26.81 -15.56
N ARG A 21 -6.24 27.73 -15.29
CA ARG A 21 -6.28 28.66 -14.14
C ARG A 21 -7.44 29.66 -14.18
N ALA A 22 -7.75 30.22 -15.35
CA ALA A 22 -8.93 31.09 -15.55
C ALA A 22 -10.25 30.31 -15.43
N CYS A 23 -10.25 29.03 -15.83
CA CYS A 23 -11.41 28.15 -15.71
C CYS A 23 -11.69 27.77 -14.24
N LEU A 24 -10.65 27.43 -13.48
CA LEU A 24 -10.72 27.02 -12.06
C LEU A 24 -11.03 28.20 -11.11
N SER A 25 -10.63 29.42 -11.44
CA SER A 25 -10.98 30.62 -10.67
C SER A 25 -12.44 31.07 -10.86
N SER A 26 -13.11 30.62 -11.93
CA SER A 26 -14.51 30.94 -12.24
C SER A 26 -15.54 29.99 -11.60
N PHE A 27 -15.09 29.03 -10.78
CA PHE A 27 -15.93 27.94 -10.24
C PHE A 27 -17.11 28.42 -9.37
N ASN A 28 -17.01 29.63 -8.79
CA ASN A 28 -18.00 30.17 -7.85
C ASN A 28 -18.55 31.54 -8.26
N ALA A 29 -19.55 31.56 -9.14
CA ALA A 29 -20.65 32.52 -9.07
C ALA A 29 -21.85 32.02 -9.89
N LEU A 30 -23.05 32.09 -9.31
CA LEU A 30 -24.40 31.95 -9.91
C LEU A 30 -25.12 30.60 -9.78
N PRO A 31 -26.47 30.57 -9.84
CA PRO A 31 -27.30 29.38 -9.61
C PRO A 31 -27.24 28.34 -10.75
N ARG A 32 -27.38 27.05 -10.43
CA ARG A 32 -27.26 25.90 -11.36
C ARG A 32 -28.52 25.76 -12.26
N THR A 33 -28.40 26.05 -13.56
CA THR A 33 -29.41 25.74 -14.61
C THR A 33 -28.90 24.66 -15.59
N LYS A 34 -29.81 24.02 -16.35
CA LYS A 34 -29.50 22.88 -17.27
C LYS A 34 -28.37 23.16 -18.27
N GLU A 35 -28.21 24.40 -18.72
CA GLU A 35 -27.13 24.81 -19.64
C GLU A 35 -25.75 24.82 -18.96
N ARG A 36 -25.69 25.00 -17.63
CA ARG A 36 -24.44 24.93 -16.87
C ARG A 36 -23.90 23.51 -16.80
N LYS A 37 -24.76 22.47 -16.71
CA LYS A 37 -24.31 21.07 -16.69
C LYS A 37 -23.50 20.69 -17.94
N ALA A 38 -23.89 21.18 -19.12
CA ALA A 38 -23.15 20.93 -20.36
C ALA A 38 -21.80 21.66 -20.38
N VAL A 39 -21.75 22.90 -19.90
CA VAL A 39 -20.52 23.69 -19.76
C VAL A 39 -19.60 23.14 -18.66
N GLU A 40 -20.17 22.59 -17.58
CA GLU A 40 -19.47 21.98 -16.44
C GLU A 40 -18.89 20.62 -16.85
N GLN A 41 -19.60 19.83 -17.67
CA GLN A 41 -19.10 18.60 -18.29
C GLN A 41 -17.97 18.86 -19.31
N GLU A 42 -18.06 19.94 -20.10
CA GLU A 42 -16.99 20.36 -21.01
C GLU A 42 -15.75 20.89 -20.26
N LYS A 43 -15.96 21.59 -19.14
CA LYS A 43 -14.89 22.01 -18.21
C LYS A 43 -14.25 20.83 -17.48
N ASN A 44 -15.03 19.83 -17.09
CA ASN A 44 -14.51 18.58 -16.54
C ASN A 44 -13.64 17.88 -17.58
N LYS A 45 -14.04 17.81 -18.86
CA LYS A 45 -13.18 17.26 -19.94
C LYS A 45 -11.88 18.03 -20.15
N ALA A 46 -11.88 19.36 -20.02
CA ALA A 46 -10.65 20.16 -20.12
C ALA A 46 -9.72 19.93 -18.91
N PHE A 47 -10.27 19.76 -17.72
CA PHE A 47 -9.53 19.37 -16.53
C PHE A 47 -9.03 17.93 -16.61
N GLN A 48 -9.81 17.01 -17.20
CA GLN A 48 -9.39 15.65 -17.54
C GLN A 48 -8.16 15.66 -18.44
N GLN A 49 -8.15 16.49 -19.47
CA GLN A 49 -6.99 16.63 -20.33
C GLN A 49 -5.80 17.18 -19.53
N ALA A 50 -5.97 18.25 -18.73
CA ALA A 50 -4.89 18.82 -17.93
C ALA A 50 -4.30 17.85 -16.90
N LEU A 51 -5.10 16.95 -16.33
CA LEU A 51 -4.64 15.93 -15.38
C LEU A 51 -4.04 14.73 -16.06
N LYS A 52 -4.54 14.36 -17.24
CA LYS A 52 -3.91 13.39 -18.11
C LYS A 52 -2.55 13.91 -18.57
N ASP A 53 -2.43 15.20 -18.85
CA ASP A 53 -1.16 15.86 -19.16
C ASP A 53 -0.22 15.84 -17.94
N VAL A 54 -0.72 16.13 -16.71
CA VAL A 54 0.05 15.97 -15.46
C VAL A 54 0.52 14.52 -15.24
N LYS A 55 -0.34 13.54 -15.54
CA LYS A 55 -0.04 12.10 -15.45
C LYS A 55 1.00 11.66 -16.48
N GLU A 56 0.91 12.13 -17.73
CA GLU A 56 1.88 11.83 -18.80
C GLU A 56 3.27 12.41 -18.45
N ILE A 57 3.31 13.51 -17.70
CA ILE A 57 4.57 14.15 -17.29
C ILE A 57 5.17 13.48 -16.04
N TYR A 58 4.36 12.86 -15.18
CA TYR A 58 4.86 12.13 -14.00
C TYR A 58 5.71 10.89 -14.36
N VAL A 59 5.49 10.32 -15.54
CA VAL A 59 6.25 9.18 -16.07
C VAL A 59 7.59 9.62 -16.69
N GLY A 60 7.83 10.93 -16.83
CA GLY A 60 8.88 11.47 -17.69
C GLY A 60 9.78 12.54 -17.07
N SER A 61 10.70 12.12 -16.18
CA SER A 61 12.01 12.76 -15.92
C SER A 61 12.04 14.16 -15.26
N GLY A 62 13.10 14.41 -14.48
CA GLY A 62 13.43 15.71 -13.89
C GLY A 62 13.88 16.77 -14.92
N SER A 63 13.05 17.01 -15.94
CA SER A 63 13.20 18.08 -16.91
C SER A 63 12.72 19.43 -16.34
N GLU A 64 13.12 20.53 -16.97
CA GLU A 64 12.63 21.87 -16.59
C GLU A 64 11.09 21.98 -16.67
N GLU A 65 10.47 21.23 -17.59
CA GLU A 65 9.01 21.13 -17.75
C GLU A 65 8.35 20.48 -16.53
N GLY A 66 8.89 19.37 -16.02
CA GLY A 66 8.39 18.71 -14.81
C GLY A 66 8.42 19.63 -13.58
N ASN A 67 9.42 20.51 -13.48
CA ASN A 67 9.50 21.50 -12.41
C ASN A 67 8.46 22.63 -12.56
N ALA A 68 8.17 23.08 -13.77
CA ALA A 68 7.14 24.09 -14.01
C ALA A 68 5.73 23.58 -13.66
N ILE A 69 5.45 22.31 -14.00
CA ILE A 69 4.18 21.65 -13.69
C ILE A 69 4.02 21.40 -12.20
N ARG A 70 5.10 20.99 -11.52
CA ARG A 70 5.12 20.88 -10.06
C ARG A 70 4.75 22.20 -9.37
N GLN A 71 5.28 23.32 -9.87
CA GLN A 71 4.97 24.66 -9.34
C GLN A 71 3.50 25.05 -9.59
N GLU A 72 2.96 24.78 -10.78
CA GLU A 72 1.54 25.07 -11.06
C GLU A 72 0.61 24.19 -10.21
N ALA A 73 0.91 22.89 -10.05
CA ALA A 73 0.17 22.00 -9.16
C ALA A 73 0.18 22.51 -7.71
N GLN A 74 1.35 22.94 -7.21
CA GLN A 74 1.46 23.57 -5.88
C GLN A 74 0.64 24.86 -5.79
N SER A 75 0.60 25.68 -6.84
CA SER A 75 -0.24 26.89 -6.88
C SER A 75 -1.73 26.52 -6.79
N LEU A 76 -2.19 25.51 -7.54
CA LEU A 76 -3.59 25.09 -7.53
C LEU A 76 -4.01 24.54 -6.16
N ILE A 77 -3.14 23.74 -5.53
CA ILE A 77 -3.36 23.27 -4.16
C ILE A 77 -3.43 24.44 -3.18
N SER A 78 -2.50 25.40 -3.29
CA SER A 78 -2.49 26.61 -2.47
C SER A 78 -3.76 27.46 -2.66
N ASP A 79 -4.34 27.44 -3.86
CA ASP A 79 -5.62 28.08 -4.20
C ASP A 79 -6.86 27.29 -3.73
N GLY A 80 -6.66 26.23 -2.94
CA GLY A 80 -7.70 25.45 -2.27
C GLY A 80 -8.33 24.36 -3.13
N LEU A 81 -7.65 23.87 -4.18
CA LEU A 81 -8.15 22.82 -5.07
C LEU A 81 -8.63 21.57 -4.29
N GLU A 82 -7.84 21.08 -3.33
CA GLU A 82 -8.19 19.93 -2.49
C GLU A 82 -9.57 20.09 -1.84
N SER A 83 -9.79 21.20 -1.13
CA SER A 83 -11.06 21.48 -0.45
C SER A 83 -12.25 21.60 -1.41
N LYS A 84 -12.02 22.12 -2.62
CA LYS A 84 -13.04 22.24 -3.67
C LYS A 84 -13.41 20.87 -4.22
N LEU A 85 -12.42 20.03 -4.54
CA LEU A 85 -12.63 18.68 -5.04
C LEU A 85 -13.39 17.82 -4.03
N LEU A 86 -13.02 17.88 -2.74
CA LEU A 86 -13.75 17.19 -1.67
C LEU A 86 -15.20 17.64 -1.56
N SER A 87 -15.47 18.95 -1.73
CA SER A 87 -16.83 19.47 -1.73
C SER A 87 -17.63 19.00 -2.94
N VAL A 88 -17.02 18.96 -4.12
CA VAL A 88 -17.65 18.46 -5.35
C VAL A 88 -17.97 16.98 -5.20
N LEU A 89 -17.01 16.17 -4.76
CA LEU A 89 -17.21 14.73 -4.50
C LEU A 89 -18.36 14.50 -3.52
N HIS A 90 -18.39 15.24 -2.41
CA HIS A 90 -19.49 15.14 -1.45
C HIS A 90 -20.86 15.51 -2.06
N ASP A 91 -20.91 16.58 -2.85
CA ASP A 91 -22.12 17.02 -3.56
C ASP A 91 -22.61 15.94 -4.55
N LEU A 92 -21.70 15.35 -5.33
CA LEU A 92 -22.00 14.31 -6.32
C LEU A 92 -22.58 13.06 -5.62
N LEU A 93 -21.90 12.56 -4.59
CA LEU A 93 -22.32 11.40 -3.79
C LEU A 93 -23.69 11.62 -3.11
N SER A 94 -23.99 12.86 -2.71
CA SER A 94 -25.23 13.23 -2.03
C SER A 94 -26.38 13.56 -2.99
N SER A 95 -26.10 13.80 -4.27
CA SER A 95 -27.10 14.24 -5.25
C SER A 95 -28.10 13.12 -5.60
N SER A 96 -29.34 13.51 -5.90
CA SER A 96 -30.35 12.61 -6.46
C SER A 96 -30.40 12.75 -7.98
N HIS A 97 -30.79 11.67 -8.66
CA HIS A 97 -31.02 11.72 -10.11
C HIS A 97 -32.15 12.71 -10.46
N PRO A 98 -32.13 13.31 -11.65
CA PRO A 98 -33.22 14.17 -12.10
C PRO A 98 -34.55 13.41 -12.25
N GLU A 99 -35.66 13.96 -11.73
CA GLU A 99 -36.98 13.28 -11.60
C GLU A 99 -37.67 12.89 -12.94
N HIS A 100 -37.10 13.25 -14.09
CA HIS A 100 -37.69 13.03 -15.42
C HIS A 100 -36.66 12.50 -16.44
N MET A 101 -35.99 11.40 -16.10
CA MET A 101 -34.98 10.77 -16.95
C MET A 101 -35.49 9.41 -17.43
N ASP A 102 -35.34 9.09 -18.71
CA ASP A 102 -35.58 7.73 -19.20
C ASP A 102 -34.42 6.80 -18.79
N ILE A 103 -34.61 5.49 -18.97
CA ILE A 103 -33.68 4.46 -18.46
C ILE A 103 -32.30 4.55 -19.14
N ASP A 104 -32.26 4.83 -20.44
CA ASP A 104 -31.01 4.91 -21.20
C ASP A 104 -30.22 6.15 -20.79
N LEU A 105 -30.91 7.29 -20.64
CA LEU A 105 -30.31 8.53 -20.18
C LEU A 105 -29.88 8.46 -18.70
N PHE A 106 -30.60 7.69 -17.88
CA PHE A 106 -30.22 7.41 -16.49
C PHE A 106 -28.95 6.57 -16.40
N THR A 107 -28.81 5.58 -17.28
CA THR A 107 -27.60 4.76 -17.40
C THR A 107 -26.39 5.61 -17.76
N LEU A 108 -26.52 6.44 -18.81
CA LEU A 108 -25.45 7.35 -19.23
C LEU A 108 -25.10 8.38 -18.14
N TRP A 109 -26.10 8.92 -17.45
CA TRP A 109 -25.87 9.86 -16.35
C TRP A 109 -25.12 9.21 -15.18
N ALA A 110 -25.47 7.96 -14.82
CA ALA A 110 -24.82 7.22 -13.76
C ALA A 110 -23.35 6.92 -14.10
N GLU A 111 -23.08 6.46 -15.33
CA GLU A 111 -21.73 6.19 -15.82
C GLU A 111 -20.88 7.46 -15.85
N GLU A 112 -21.38 8.57 -16.40
CA GLU A 112 -20.64 9.84 -16.43
C GLU A 112 -20.37 10.41 -15.04
N THR A 113 -21.32 10.28 -14.11
CA THR A 113 -21.14 10.71 -12.71
C THR A 113 -20.03 9.90 -12.04
N LEU A 114 -20.03 8.59 -12.25
CA LEU A 114 -18.99 7.71 -11.71
C LEU A 114 -17.62 7.97 -12.33
N ILE A 115 -17.56 8.27 -13.62
CA ILE A 115 -16.34 8.70 -14.31
C ILE A 115 -15.80 9.98 -13.63
N GLU A 116 -16.65 10.98 -13.40
CA GLU A 116 -16.25 12.20 -12.69
C GLU A 116 -15.73 11.93 -11.28
N ASP A 117 -16.42 11.08 -10.50
CA ASP A 117 -16.01 10.72 -9.14
C ASP A 117 -14.64 10.01 -9.11
N ASN A 118 -14.40 9.04 -10.00
CA ASN A 118 -13.11 8.35 -10.08
C ASN A 118 -11.96 9.31 -10.42
N LEU A 119 -12.23 10.29 -11.28
CA LEU A 119 -11.21 11.25 -11.70
C LEU A 119 -10.91 12.24 -10.59
N ILE A 120 -11.92 12.66 -9.82
CA ILE A 120 -11.69 13.46 -8.61
C ILE A 120 -10.78 12.71 -7.64
N LEU A 121 -11.02 11.41 -7.46
CA LEU A 121 -10.22 10.56 -6.57
C LEU A 121 -8.80 10.35 -7.10
N ASP A 122 -8.59 10.19 -8.40
CA ASP A 122 -7.24 10.11 -9.00
C ASP A 122 -6.41 11.37 -8.69
N ILE A 123 -7.02 12.55 -8.80
CA ILE A 123 -6.34 13.81 -8.52
C ILE A 123 -5.98 13.92 -7.05
N LEU A 124 -6.93 13.60 -6.17
CA LEU A 124 -6.71 13.63 -4.74
C LEU A 124 -5.61 12.64 -4.35
N PHE A 125 -5.62 11.44 -4.94
CA PHE A 125 -4.57 10.46 -4.74
C PHE A 125 -3.20 11.01 -5.14
N LEU A 126 -3.05 11.53 -6.36
CA LEU A 126 -1.79 12.12 -6.82
C LEU A 126 -1.35 13.32 -5.95
N ALA A 127 -2.30 14.15 -5.51
CA ALA A 127 -2.01 15.30 -4.67
C ALA A 127 -1.41 14.88 -3.31
N TYR A 128 -1.91 13.80 -2.71
CA TYR A 128 -1.38 13.27 -1.46
C TYR A 128 -0.11 12.44 -1.66
N TYR A 129 -0.12 11.50 -2.60
CA TYR A 129 0.99 10.58 -2.86
C TYR A 129 2.26 11.32 -3.27
N GLU A 130 2.15 12.37 -4.09
CA GLU A 130 3.31 13.19 -4.49
C GLU A 130 3.61 14.34 -3.53
N SER A 131 2.99 14.33 -2.35
CA SER A 131 3.19 15.31 -1.28
C SER A 131 2.96 16.76 -1.74
N PHE A 132 2.02 16.99 -2.66
CA PHE A 132 1.59 18.35 -3.04
C PHE A 132 0.76 19.01 -1.94
N CYS A 133 -0.03 18.22 -1.20
CA CYS A 133 -0.73 18.64 0.00
C CYS A 133 -0.58 17.65 1.15
N VAL A 134 -0.81 18.16 2.35
CA VAL A 134 -0.74 17.41 3.59
C VAL A 134 -2.16 17.21 4.12
N CYS A 135 -2.60 15.96 4.29
CA CYS A 135 -3.95 15.65 4.75
C CYS A 135 -4.08 15.85 6.26
N ASN A 136 -4.60 16.99 6.72
CA ASN A 136 -4.78 17.16 8.17
C ASN A 136 -5.93 16.28 8.70
N GLY A 137 -6.00 16.14 10.03
CA GLY A 137 -7.03 15.32 10.68
C GLY A 137 -8.46 15.68 10.25
N ALA A 138 -8.76 16.96 10.00
CA ALA A 138 -10.08 17.38 9.55
C ALA A 138 -10.42 16.92 8.13
N GLN A 139 -9.47 16.94 7.18
CA GLN A 139 -9.68 16.36 5.85
C GLN A 139 -9.78 14.84 5.92
N TRP A 140 -8.90 14.19 6.67
CA TRP A 140 -8.91 12.74 6.81
C TRP A 140 -10.24 12.23 7.35
N LYS A 141 -10.79 12.87 8.40
CA LYS A 141 -12.12 12.56 8.95
C LYS A 141 -13.23 12.70 7.91
N LYS A 142 -13.17 13.73 7.05
CA LYS A 142 -14.15 13.90 5.94
C LYS A 142 -14.05 12.77 4.93
N LEU A 143 -12.85 12.42 4.48
CA LEU A 143 -12.60 11.30 3.57
C LEU A 143 -13.10 9.98 4.16
N CYS A 144 -12.84 9.76 5.46
CA CYS A 144 -13.27 8.55 6.18
C CYS A 144 -14.80 8.47 6.29
N LEU A 145 -15.49 9.59 6.55
CA LEU A 145 -16.95 9.65 6.55
C LEU A 145 -17.55 9.43 5.15
N LEU A 146 -16.91 9.93 4.09
CA LEU A 146 -17.29 9.63 2.71
C LEU A 146 -17.17 8.13 2.43
N TYR A 147 -16.04 7.52 2.80
CA TYR A 147 -15.82 6.08 2.63
C TYR A 147 -16.87 5.26 3.39
N LYS A 148 -17.12 5.61 4.66
CA LYS A 148 -18.17 4.99 5.48
C LYS A 148 -19.54 5.06 4.81
N GLY A 149 -19.90 6.22 4.26
CA GLY A 149 -21.18 6.39 3.59
C GLY A 149 -21.30 5.61 2.28
N ILE A 150 -20.19 5.45 1.55
CA ILE A 150 -20.13 4.63 0.32
C ILE A 150 -20.35 3.16 0.66
N ILE A 151 -19.62 2.60 1.63
CA ILE A 151 -19.70 1.17 1.96
C ILE A 151 -21.01 0.79 2.68
N SER A 152 -21.60 1.71 3.45
CA SER A 152 -22.88 1.49 4.11
C SER A 152 -24.10 1.72 3.20
N GLY A 153 -23.87 2.18 1.97
CA GLY A 153 -24.94 2.48 1.01
C GLY A 153 -25.80 3.69 1.39
N SER A 154 -25.30 4.58 2.27
CA SER A 154 -26.04 5.79 2.67
C SER A 154 -26.11 6.84 1.56
N PHE A 155 -25.15 6.80 0.62
CA PHE A 155 -25.17 7.65 -0.56
C PHE A 155 -26.02 7.07 -1.69
N ASN A 156 -26.52 7.93 -2.56
CA ASN A 156 -27.17 7.49 -3.80
C ASN A 156 -26.17 6.81 -4.76
N PHE A 157 -24.89 6.89 -4.46
CA PHE A 157 -23.77 6.28 -5.18
C PHE A 157 -23.97 4.78 -5.47
N GLY A 158 -24.45 3.99 -4.50
CA GLY A 158 -24.73 2.56 -4.73
C GLY A 158 -25.91 2.30 -5.69
N LYS A 159 -26.80 3.29 -5.86
CA LYS A 159 -27.92 3.22 -6.83
C LYS A 159 -27.49 3.53 -8.26
N LEU A 160 -26.23 3.95 -8.47
CA LEU A 160 -25.65 4.22 -9.79
C LEU A 160 -25.11 2.95 -10.45
N ALA A 161 -24.85 1.88 -9.69
CA ALA A 161 -24.35 0.60 -10.20
C ALA A 161 -25.46 -0.20 -10.93
N ILE A 162 -25.95 0.34 -12.04
CA ILE A 162 -27.07 -0.19 -12.84
C ILE A 162 -26.64 -0.85 -14.15
N SER A 163 -25.42 -0.56 -14.61
CA SER A 163 -24.73 -1.24 -15.72
C SER A 163 -23.46 -1.94 -15.21
N PRO A 164 -22.91 -2.91 -15.95
CA PRO A 164 -21.60 -3.49 -15.66
C PRO A 164 -20.49 -2.44 -15.54
N GLU A 165 -20.49 -1.45 -16.43
CA GLU A 165 -19.55 -0.35 -16.48
C GLU A 165 -19.67 0.53 -15.23
N ALA A 166 -20.89 0.92 -14.86
CA ALA A 166 -21.13 1.68 -13.65
C ALA A 166 -20.76 0.89 -12.38
N THR A 167 -21.00 -0.43 -12.36
CA THR A 167 -20.60 -1.29 -11.24
C THR A 167 -19.09 -1.33 -11.08
N HIS A 168 -18.36 -1.45 -12.19
CA HIS A 168 -16.90 -1.43 -12.20
C HIS A 168 -16.35 -0.09 -11.72
N SER A 169 -16.85 1.03 -12.27
CA SER A 169 -16.42 2.38 -11.86
C SER A 169 -16.77 2.69 -10.41
N PHE A 170 -17.90 2.20 -9.89
CA PHE A 170 -18.24 2.33 -8.47
C PHE A 170 -17.26 1.57 -7.59
N TYR A 171 -16.91 0.33 -7.97
CA TYR A 171 -15.91 -0.46 -7.25
C TYR A 171 -14.53 0.20 -7.29
N HIS A 172 -14.14 0.78 -8.43
CA HIS A 172 -12.90 1.53 -8.58
C HIS A 172 -12.83 2.74 -7.64
N ALA A 173 -13.86 3.59 -7.62
CA ALA A 173 -13.91 4.75 -6.73
C ALA A 173 -13.80 4.37 -5.25
N LYS A 174 -14.47 3.26 -4.85
CA LYS A 174 -14.34 2.71 -3.49
C LYS A 174 -12.90 2.33 -3.16
N VAL A 175 -12.21 1.67 -4.10
CA VAL A 175 -10.80 1.26 -3.95
C VAL A 175 -9.87 2.48 -3.90
N GLN A 176 -10.04 3.47 -4.77
CA GLN A 176 -9.21 4.68 -4.78
C GLN A 176 -9.34 5.43 -3.45
N LEU A 177 -10.56 5.60 -2.93
CA LEU A 177 -10.77 6.27 -1.65
C LEU A 177 -10.14 5.51 -0.48
N LEU A 178 -10.20 4.17 -0.49
CA LEU A 178 -9.48 3.33 0.48
C LEU A 178 -7.97 3.58 0.41
N LEU A 179 -7.38 3.59 -0.78
CA LEU A 179 -5.94 3.80 -0.96
C LEU A 179 -5.50 5.21 -0.57
N ILE A 180 -6.32 6.23 -0.84
CA ILE A 180 -6.10 7.60 -0.33
C ILE A 180 -6.08 7.61 1.20
N LEU A 181 -7.03 6.93 1.86
CA LEU A 181 -7.07 6.86 3.32
C LEU A 181 -5.84 6.15 3.91
N ILE A 182 -5.35 5.10 3.24
CA ILE A 182 -4.13 4.39 3.66
C ILE A 182 -2.90 5.29 3.47
N GLU A 183 -2.76 5.92 2.31
CA GLU A 183 -1.64 6.82 2.00
C GLU A 183 -1.56 7.98 2.99
N THR A 184 -2.70 8.63 3.24
CA THR A 184 -2.78 9.80 4.13
C THR A 184 -2.64 9.48 5.61
N LEU A 185 -2.51 8.21 6.01
CA LEU A 185 -2.04 7.85 7.35
C LEU A 185 -0.53 8.02 7.52
N ASP A 186 0.20 8.20 6.42
CA ASP A 186 1.65 8.44 6.39
C ASP A 186 2.44 7.36 7.16
N LEU A 187 2.11 6.10 6.84
CA LEU A 187 2.76 4.93 7.44
C LEU A 187 4.26 4.88 7.12
N GLU A 188 4.68 5.48 6.01
CA GLU A 188 6.08 5.63 5.64
C GLU A 188 6.83 6.47 6.68
N ASN A 189 6.37 7.69 6.99
CA ASN A 189 6.98 8.49 8.04
C ASN A 189 6.99 7.79 9.41
N LEU A 190 5.92 7.05 9.75
CA LEU A 190 5.91 6.26 11.00
C LEU A 190 6.97 5.16 11.01
N LEU A 191 7.17 4.45 9.90
CA LEU A 191 8.24 3.46 9.75
C LEU A 191 9.62 4.11 9.89
N GLN A 192 9.83 5.28 9.29
CA GLN A 192 11.07 6.05 9.43
C GLN A 192 11.33 6.43 10.90
N LEU A 193 10.33 6.97 11.60
CA LEU A 193 10.46 7.36 13.00
C LEU A 193 10.82 6.17 13.91
N ILE A 194 10.25 4.99 13.63
CA ILE A 194 10.59 3.75 14.35
C ILE A 194 12.02 3.33 14.01
N HIS A 195 12.39 3.36 12.72
CA HIS A 195 13.74 3.01 12.27
C HIS A 195 14.82 3.89 12.92
N ASP A 196 14.55 5.19 13.06
CA ASP A 196 15.46 6.16 13.65
C ASP A 196 15.41 6.21 15.19
N GLU A 197 14.61 5.36 15.83
CA GLU A 197 14.34 5.37 17.29
C GLU A 197 13.93 6.76 17.81
N MET A 198 13.22 7.53 16.99
CA MET A 198 12.84 8.91 17.30
C MET A 198 11.66 8.95 18.28
N PRO A 199 11.76 9.70 19.39
CA PRO A 199 10.66 9.80 20.34
C PRO A 199 9.49 10.56 19.70
N PHE A 200 8.27 10.21 20.11
CA PHE A 200 7.10 10.92 19.64
C PHE A 200 7.10 12.36 20.17
N ARG A 201 7.05 13.32 19.24
CA ARG A 201 6.90 14.75 19.54
C ARG A 201 5.75 15.32 18.73
N GLU A 202 5.10 16.33 19.27
CA GLU A 202 4.06 17.08 18.57
C GLU A 202 4.65 17.68 17.28
N GLY A 203 4.03 17.38 16.14
CA GLY A 203 4.52 17.75 14.81
C GLY A 203 5.41 16.71 14.11
N CYS A 204 5.78 15.59 14.76
CA CYS A 204 6.45 14.46 14.09
C CYS A 204 5.47 13.57 13.32
N THR A 205 4.22 13.51 13.76
CA THR A 205 3.12 12.83 13.06
C THR A 205 2.12 13.84 12.53
N LEU A 206 1.44 13.47 11.45
CA LEU A 206 0.43 14.27 10.78
C LEU A 206 -0.77 14.62 11.67
N PHE A 207 -1.13 13.73 12.60
CA PHE A 207 -2.30 13.87 13.46
C PHE A 207 -1.91 14.25 14.89
N SER A 208 -2.70 15.15 15.48
CA SER A 208 -2.66 15.42 16.93
C SER A 208 -3.29 14.26 17.71
N LEU A 209 -3.06 14.20 19.02
CA LEU A 209 -3.71 13.19 19.87
C LEU A 209 -5.26 13.29 19.82
N THR A 210 -5.78 14.52 19.76
CA THR A 210 -7.21 14.78 19.60
C THR A 210 -7.73 14.25 18.27
N ASP A 211 -6.98 14.44 17.18
CA ASP A 211 -7.35 13.87 15.87
C ASP A 211 -7.41 12.35 15.93
N VAL A 212 -6.43 11.69 16.59
CA VAL A 212 -6.42 10.23 16.75
C VAL A 212 -7.66 9.73 17.50
N GLN A 213 -8.06 10.40 18.58
CA GLN A 213 -9.28 10.03 19.33
C GLN A 213 -10.55 10.22 18.50
N GLU A 214 -10.66 11.33 17.78
CA GLU A 214 -11.83 11.60 16.93
C GLU A 214 -11.91 10.65 15.74
N ILE A 215 -10.76 10.31 15.14
CA ILE A 215 -10.67 9.31 14.07
C ILE A 215 -11.07 7.93 14.62
N ASP A 216 -10.56 7.55 15.80
CA ASP A 216 -10.91 6.27 16.44
C ASP A 216 -12.42 6.17 16.72
N ALA A 217 -13.05 7.26 17.16
CA ALA A 217 -14.51 7.31 17.34
C ALA A 217 -15.28 7.09 16.02
N ILE A 218 -14.72 7.50 14.88
CA ILE A 218 -15.32 7.26 13.56
C ILE A 218 -15.10 5.80 13.13
N ILE A 219 -13.87 5.28 13.28
CA ILE A 219 -13.46 3.93 12.89
C ILE A 219 -14.17 2.86 13.72
N SER A 220 -14.32 3.05 15.03
CA SER A 220 -15.10 2.17 15.91
C SER A 220 -16.57 2.05 15.49
N GLY A 221 -17.09 3.03 14.75
CA GLY A 221 -18.42 2.98 14.17
C GLY A 221 -18.52 2.22 12.85
N PHE A 222 -17.44 1.64 12.32
CA PHE A 222 -17.48 0.73 11.17
C PHE A 222 -17.85 -0.69 11.62
N ASN A 223 -18.61 -1.39 10.79
CA ASN A 223 -18.99 -2.77 11.04
C ASN A 223 -18.43 -3.70 9.97
N ALA A 224 -17.27 -4.28 10.24
CA ALA A 224 -16.63 -5.23 9.32
C ALA A 224 -17.43 -6.54 9.13
N PHE A 225 -18.33 -6.87 10.06
CA PHE A 225 -19.18 -8.06 9.96
C PHE A 225 -20.31 -7.88 8.95
N GLU A 226 -20.81 -6.65 8.82
CA GLU A 226 -21.86 -6.28 7.85
C GLU A 226 -21.26 -5.88 6.50
N THR A 227 -20.13 -5.17 6.53
CA THR A 227 -19.46 -4.63 5.34
C THR A 227 -18.01 -5.07 5.33
N LYS A 228 -17.69 -6.14 4.58
CA LYS A 228 -16.33 -6.69 4.53
C LYS A 228 -15.31 -5.65 4.04
N GLU A 229 -15.76 -4.68 3.24
CA GLU A 229 -14.94 -3.58 2.72
C GLU A 229 -14.48 -2.58 3.81
N ALA A 230 -15.08 -2.61 5.00
CA ALA A 230 -14.55 -1.87 6.14
C ALA A 230 -13.24 -2.48 6.66
N GLY A 231 -13.07 -3.79 6.50
CA GLY A 231 -11.96 -4.56 7.06
C GLY A 231 -10.57 -4.02 6.73
N PRO A 232 -10.24 -3.73 5.45
CA PRO A 232 -8.95 -3.16 5.06
C PRO A 232 -8.61 -1.88 5.82
N LEU A 233 -9.54 -0.92 5.90
CA LEU A 233 -9.31 0.35 6.59
C LEU A 233 -9.16 0.15 8.11
N ILE A 234 -9.96 -0.73 8.71
CA ILE A 234 -9.84 -1.08 10.13
C ILE A 234 -8.46 -1.70 10.41
N LEU A 235 -7.98 -2.58 9.54
CA LEU A 235 -6.65 -3.18 9.67
C LEU A 235 -5.54 -2.12 9.58
N THR A 236 -5.63 -1.22 8.60
CA THR A 236 -4.66 -0.13 8.44
C THR A 236 -4.67 0.80 9.65
N TRP A 237 -5.84 1.12 10.21
CA TRP A 237 -5.94 1.90 11.45
C TRP A 237 -5.28 1.19 12.64
N ALA A 238 -5.49 -0.13 12.78
CA ALA A 238 -4.85 -0.92 13.82
C ALA A 238 -3.30 -0.89 13.71
N VAL A 239 -2.77 -1.04 12.49
CA VAL A 239 -1.35 -0.91 12.18
C VAL A 239 -0.81 0.45 12.58
N PHE A 240 -1.50 1.53 12.17
CA PHE A 240 -1.13 2.90 12.52
C PHE A 240 -1.06 3.10 14.05
N LEU A 241 -2.09 2.64 14.79
CA LEU A 241 -2.12 2.72 16.26
C LEU A 241 -0.98 1.93 16.90
N CYS A 242 -0.66 0.75 16.35
CA CYS A 242 0.43 -0.10 16.84
C CYS A 242 1.79 0.59 16.67
N LEU A 243 2.10 1.05 15.45
CA LEU A 243 3.35 1.77 15.15
C LEU A 243 3.51 3.01 16.03
N ILE A 244 2.45 3.81 16.15
CA ILE A 244 2.44 4.95 17.06
C ILE A 244 2.73 4.48 18.48
N SER A 245 2.06 3.46 18.99
CA SER A 245 2.28 2.98 20.37
C SER A 245 3.69 2.47 20.62
N SER A 246 4.38 1.98 19.59
CA SER A 246 5.77 1.49 19.65
C SER A 246 6.84 2.60 19.68
N LEU A 247 6.48 3.87 19.42
CA LEU A 247 7.45 4.97 19.44
C LEU A 247 7.99 5.26 20.86
N PRO A 248 9.30 5.52 21.02
CA PRO A 248 9.92 5.83 22.31
C PRO A 248 9.31 7.04 23.03
N GLY A 249 9.34 7.02 24.37
CA GLY A 249 8.92 8.15 25.22
C GLY A 249 7.42 8.25 25.54
N LYS A 250 6.62 7.22 25.19
CA LYS A 250 5.15 7.22 25.35
C LYS A 250 4.61 6.68 26.67
N GLN A 251 5.46 6.36 27.64
CA GLN A 251 5.05 5.75 28.92
C GLN A 251 4.09 6.62 29.77
N GLU A 252 3.75 7.84 29.35
CA GLU A 252 2.86 8.77 30.07
C GLU A 252 1.53 9.11 29.35
N ASN A 253 1.28 8.64 28.12
CA ASN A 253 0.06 8.98 27.37
C ASN A 253 -1.06 7.94 27.56
N SER A 254 -1.87 8.10 28.60
CA SER A 254 -2.98 7.18 28.94
C SER A 254 -3.96 6.94 27.79
N VAL A 255 -4.17 7.95 26.94
CA VAL A 255 -5.20 7.96 25.89
C VAL A 255 -4.95 6.93 24.78
N LEU A 256 -3.71 6.71 24.36
CA LEU A 256 -3.40 5.72 23.30
C LEU A 256 -3.46 4.29 23.83
N MET A 257 -3.18 4.09 25.12
CA MET A 257 -3.28 2.78 25.77
C MET A 257 -4.72 2.29 25.90
N ASP A 258 -5.69 3.20 25.90
CA ASP A 258 -7.12 2.88 26.01
C ASP A 258 -7.73 2.37 24.67
N ILE A 259 -7.03 2.56 23.54
CA ILE A 259 -7.54 2.14 22.22
C ILE A 259 -7.15 0.67 21.96
N ASP A 260 -8.17 -0.17 21.75
CA ASP A 260 -8.01 -1.61 21.50
C ASP A 260 -7.63 -1.92 20.04
N HIS A 261 -6.38 -1.59 19.66
CA HIS A 261 -5.84 -1.93 18.34
C HIS A 261 -5.84 -3.45 18.07
N VAL A 262 -5.74 -4.31 19.10
CA VAL A 262 -5.81 -5.78 18.95
C VAL A 262 -7.23 -6.22 18.59
N GLY A 263 -8.25 -5.59 19.18
CA GLY A 263 -9.65 -5.78 18.81
C GLY A 263 -9.93 -5.47 17.34
N TYR A 264 -9.35 -4.39 16.81
CA TYR A 264 -9.45 -4.04 15.39
C TYR A 264 -8.76 -5.06 14.49
N VAL A 265 -7.59 -5.58 14.85
CA VAL A 265 -6.94 -6.68 14.11
C VAL A 265 -7.85 -7.89 14.04
N ARG A 266 -8.40 -8.34 15.18
CA ARG A 266 -9.30 -9.49 15.20
C ARG A 266 -10.50 -9.28 14.28
N GLN A 267 -11.14 -8.11 14.36
CA GLN A 267 -12.27 -7.75 13.51
C GLN A 267 -11.91 -7.75 12.01
N ALA A 268 -10.74 -7.21 11.66
CA ALA A 268 -10.26 -7.20 10.28
C ALA A 268 -9.94 -8.62 9.76
N PHE A 269 -9.35 -9.48 10.58
CA PHE A 269 -9.09 -10.87 10.20
C PHE A 269 -10.37 -11.66 10.02
N GLU A 270 -11.37 -11.47 10.88
CA GLU A 270 -12.71 -12.06 10.73
C GLU A 270 -13.41 -11.58 9.46
N ALA A 271 -13.13 -10.35 9.01
CA ALA A 271 -13.59 -9.79 7.74
C ALA A 271 -12.73 -10.20 6.52
N ALA A 272 -11.67 -11.00 6.72
CA ALA A 272 -10.73 -11.44 5.69
C ALA A 272 -10.01 -10.29 4.94
N SER A 273 -9.63 -9.22 5.65
CA SER A 273 -9.02 -8.02 5.05
C SER A 273 -7.80 -8.28 4.16
N LEU A 274 -6.93 -9.22 4.52
CA LEU A 274 -5.79 -9.59 3.67
C LEU A 274 -6.23 -10.25 2.36
N SER A 275 -7.28 -11.07 2.39
CA SER A 275 -7.86 -11.64 1.16
C SER A 275 -8.46 -10.53 0.29
N TYR A 276 -9.10 -9.53 0.89
CA TYR A 276 -9.60 -8.37 0.14
C TYR A 276 -8.47 -7.59 -0.56
N PHE A 277 -7.34 -7.35 0.10
CA PHE A 277 -6.17 -6.73 -0.55
C PHE A 277 -5.62 -7.58 -1.71
N LEU A 278 -5.59 -8.90 -1.55
CA LEU A 278 -5.18 -9.81 -2.61
C LEU A 278 -6.15 -9.78 -3.80
N GLU A 279 -7.46 -9.77 -3.55
CA GLU A 279 -8.50 -9.64 -4.59
C GLU A 279 -8.37 -8.31 -5.34
N LEU A 280 -8.13 -7.21 -4.61
CA LEU A 280 -7.88 -5.88 -5.17
C LEU A 280 -6.66 -5.89 -6.11
N LEU A 281 -5.54 -6.50 -5.70
CA LEU A 281 -4.34 -6.67 -6.53
C LEU A 281 -4.54 -7.59 -7.74
N GLN A 282 -5.53 -8.48 -7.69
CA GLN A 282 -5.89 -9.36 -8.80
C GLN A 282 -6.93 -8.75 -9.75
N SER A 283 -7.66 -7.73 -9.29
CA SER A 283 -8.65 -7.01 -10.08
C SER A 283 -8.00 -6.23 -11.22
N ASP A 284 -8.81 -5.87 -12.22
CA ASP A 284 -8.33 -5.12 -13.38
C ASP A 284 -8.12 -3.62 -13.07
N ILE A 285 -8.65 -3.13 -11.94
CA ILE A 285 -8.43 -1.77 -11.43
C ILE A 285 -6.95 -1.41 -11.33
N LEU A 286 -6.12 -2.35 -10.85
CA LEU A 286 -4.66 -2.15 -10.72
C LEU A 286 -3.86 -2.69 -11.91
N LYS A 287 -4.52 -2.96 -13.05
CA LYS A 287 -3.86 -3.40 -14.29
C LYS A 287 -4.08 -2.42 -15.43
N ASP A 288 -5.15 -1.64 -15.39
CA ASP A 288 -5.45 -0.65 -16.42
C ASP A 288 -4.44 0.51 -16.36
N SER A 289 -3.79 0.80 -17.48
CA SER A 289 -2.76 1.83 -17.62
C SER A 289 -3.26 3.26 -17.40
N ASP A 290 -4.57 3.44 -17.22
CA ASP A 290 -5.24 4.74 -17.19
C ASP A 290 -5.23 5.41 -15.79
N GLY A 291 -4.85 4.70 -14.72
CA GLY A 291 -4.68 5.26 -13.36
C GLY A 291 -3.21 5.32 -12.85
N PRO A 292 -2.97 5.86 -11.64
CA PRO A 292 -1.65 5.90 -10.98
C PRO A 292 -1.28 4.56 -10.33
N VAL A 293 -1.34 3.47 -11.11
CA VAL A 293 -1.22 2.09 -10.65
C VAL A 293 0.07 1.81 -9.85
N ALA A 294 1.20 2.36 -10.28
CA ALA A 294 2.47 2.20 -9.58
C ALA A 294 2.41 2.83 -8.17
N GLY A 295 1.73 3.97 -8.02
CA GLY A 295 1.47 4.60 -6.73
C GLY A 295 0.61 3.71 -5.84
N TYR A 296 -0.49 3.16 -6.36
CA TYR A 296 -1.33 2.22 -5.60
C TYR A 296 -0.58 1.00 -5.08
N ARG A 297 0.31 0.42 -5.91
CA ARG A 297 1.18 -0.70 -5.50
C ARG A 297 2.18 -0.26 -4.42
N SER A 298 2.72 0.95 -4.53
CA SER A 298 3.60 1.55 -3.50
C SER A 298 2.88 1.72 -2.16
N VAL A 299 1.65 2.25 -2.15
CA VAL A 299 0.83 2.39 -0.93
C VAL A 299 0.59 1.03 -0.26
N LEU A 300 0.23 0.02 -1.05
CA LEU A 300 0.00 -1.33 -0.53
C LEU A 300 1.31 -1.97 -0.03
N ARG A 301 2.44 -1.72 -0.69
CA ARG A 301 3.77 -2.15 -0.21
C ARG A 301 4.06 -1.55 1.16
N THR A 302 3.88 -0.24 1.31
CA THR A 302 4.12 0.48 2.56
C THR A 302 3.20 -0.05 3.67
N PHE A 303 1.92 -0.26 3.37
CA PHE A 303 0.98 -0.88 4.31
C PHE A 303 1.43 -2.28 4.75
N VAL A 304 1.81 -3.17 3.82
CA VAL A 304 2.23 -4.54 4.16
C VAL A 304 3.51 -4.52 4.98
N SER A 305 4.45 -3.64 4.66
CA SER A 305 5.65 -3.44 5.48
C SER A 305 5.32 -2.99 6.90
N ALA A 306 4.48 -1.97 7.03
CA ALA A 306 3.98 -1.47 8.31
C ALA A 306 3.26 -2.56 9.12
N PHE A 307 2.47 -3.41 8.45
CA PHE A 307 1.82 -4.55 9.07
C PHE A 307 2.82 -5.58 9.60
N ILE A 308 3.84 -5.94 8.80
CA ILE A 308 4.92 -6.86 9.22
C ILE A 308 5.66 -6.31 10.44
N ALA A 309 5.99 -5.01 10.42
CA ALA A 309 6.69 -4.34 11.51
C ALA A 309 5.85 -4.26 12.80
N SER A 310 4.53 -4.09 12.68
CA SER A 310 3.64 -3.89 13.83
C SER A 310 3.40 -5.16 14.64
N TYR A 311 3.16 -6.28 13.96
CA TYR A 311 2.65 -7.48 14.60
C TYR A 311 3.63 -8.64 14.62
N GLU A 312 4.89 -8.39 14.24
CA GLU A 312 5.97 -9.37 14.12
C GLU A 312 5.42 -10.71 13.60
N ILE A 313 5.29 -10.85 12.27
CA ILE A 313 4.75 -12.09 11.67
C ILE A 313 5.63 -13.25 12.10
N ASN A 314 5.22 -13.90 13.19
CA ASN A 314 5.90 -15.05 13.70
C ASN A 314 5.61 -16.14 12.67
N VAL A 315 6.64 -16.86 12.21
CA VAL A 315 6.51 -17.99 11.27
C VAL A 315 5.82 -19.22 11.95
N GLN A 316 5.07 -18.95 13.03
CA GLN A 316 4.14 -19.80 13.78
C GLN A 316 2.67 -19.39 13.59
N LEU A 317 2.38 -18.22 12.99
CA LEU A 317 1.04 -17.88 12.52
C LEU A 317 0.53 -19.01 11.63
N GLU A 318 -0.76 -19.33 11.74
CA GLU A 318 -1.44 -20.26 10.84
C GLU A 318 -0.93 -20.05 9.40
N ASP A 319 -0.35 -21.09 8.78
CA ASP A 319 0.42 -21.02 7.52
C ASP A 319 -0.27 -20.19 6.42
N ASN A 320 -1.60 -20.08 6.49
CA ASN A 320 -2.45 -19.29 5.61
C ASN A 320 -2.14 -17.78 5.64
N THR A 321 -1.86 -17.17 6.80
CA THR A 321 -1.62 -15.71 6.88
C THR A 321 -0.29 -15.33 6.23
N LEU A 322 0.78 -16.07 6.52
CA LEU A 322 2.08 -15.87 5.88
C LEU A 322 1.96 -16.05 4.36
N LYS A 323 1.26 -17.10 3.93
CA LYS A 323 1.02 -17.35 2.51
C LYS A 323 0.29 -16.19 1.84
N LEU A 324 -0.79 -15.68 2.44
CA LEU A 324 -1.52 -14.52 1.91
C LEU A 324 -0.63 -13.28 1.78
N ILE A 325 0.23 -13.03 2.77
CA ILE A 325 1.14 -11.88 2.75
C ILE A 325 2.17 -12.02 1.63
N LEU A 326 2.72 -13.23 1.44
CA LEU A 326 3.63 -13.50 0.33
C LEU A 326 2.93 -13.40 -1.03
N ASP A 327 1.69 -13.88 -1.15
CA ASP A 327 0.89 -13.74 -2.36
C ASP A 327 0.64 -12.26 -2.69
N ILE A 328 0.32 -11.44 -1.69
CA ILE A 328 0.16 -9.98 -1.83
C ILE A 328 1.48 -9.34 -2.28
N LEU A 329 2.59 -9.62 -1.60
CA LEU A 329 3.91 -9.06 -1.94
C LEU A 329 4.33 -9.47 -3.36
N CYS A 330 4.14 -10.73 -3.74
CA CYS A 330 4.42 -11.19 -5.09
C CYS A 330 3.60 -10.44 -6.14
N LYS A 331 2.35 -10.07 -5.84
CA LYS A 331 1.50 -9.28 -6.73
C LYS A 331 1.90 -7.81 -6.81
N ILE A 332 2.42 -7.26 -5.72
CA ILE A 332 2.92 -5.87 -5.66
C ILE A 332 4.18 -5.71 -6.52
N TYR A 333 5.17 -6.60 -6.38
CA TYR A 333 6.47 -6.44 -7.06
C TYR A 333 6.49 -6.97 -8.51
N ARG A 334 5.64 -7.95 -8.85
CA ARG A 334 5.64 -8.53 -10.20
C ARG A 334 5.31 -7.50 -11.28
N GLY A 335 6.17 -7.41 -12.28
CA GLY A 335 6.12 -6.40 -13.34
C GLY A 335 6.50 -4.98 -12.91
N GLU A 336 6.94 -4.74 -11.67
CA GLU A 336 7.28 -3.41 -11.14
C GLU A 336 8.78 -3.28 -10.85
N GLU A 337 9.56 -2.99 -11.89
CA GLU A 337 11.03 -2.81 -11.78
C GLU A 337 11.41 -1.71 -10.77
N SER A 338 10.67 -0.60 -10.73
CA SER A 338 10.93 0.49 -9.78
C SER A 338 10.80 0.05 -8.31
N LEU A 339 9.76 -0.72 -7.99
CA LEU A 339 9.57 -1.24 -6.64
C LEU A 339 10.62 -2.31 -6.31
N CYS A 340 10.98 -3.16 -7.27
CA CYS A 340 12.08 -4.12 -7.10
C CYS A 340 13.41 -3.41 -6.83
N ASN A 341 13.68 -2.30 -7.51
CA ASN A 341 14.87 -1.48 -7.26
C ASN A 341 14.88 -0.94 -5.82
N GLN A 342 13.76 -0.36 -5.36
CA GLN A 342 13.64 0.15 -3.99
C GLN A 342 13.79 -0.97 -2.93
N PHE A 343 13.25 -2.16 -3.20
CA PHE A 343 13.38 -3.31 -2.30
C PHE A 343 14.85 -3.68 -2.05
N TRP A 344 15.65 -3.74 -3.11
CA TRP A 344 17.06 -4.11 -3.00
C TRP A 344 17.96 -2.95 -2.54
N ASP A 345 17.45 -1.72 -2.53
CA ASP A 345 18.12 -0.60 -1.93
C ASP A 345 18.16 -0.74 -0.40
N ARG A 346 19.37 -0.75 0.15
CA ARG A 346 19.61 -0.91 1.58
C ARG A 346 19.14 0.30 2.38
N GLU A 347 19.03 1.46 1.75
CA GLU A 347 18.57 2.70 2.38
C GLU A 347 17.03 2.77 2.47
N SER A 348 16.30 1.92 1.73
CA SER A 348 14.84 1.83 1.85
C SER A 348 14.46 1.24 3.21
N PHE A 349 14.13 2.07 4.18
CA PHE A 349 13.60 1.65 5.47
C PHE A 349 12.20 1.02 5.33
N VAL A 350 11.41 1.47 4.35
CA VAL A 350 10.09 0.90 4.03
C VAL A 350 10.22 -0.58 3.69
N ASP A 351 11.23 -1.00 2.94
CA ASP A 351 11.39 -2.41 2.58
C ASP A 351 12.10 -3.24 3.67
N GLY A 352 12.55 -2.62 4.77
CA GLY A 352 13.26 -3.28 5.87
C GLY A 352 12.51 -4.48 6.46
N PRO A 353 11.25 -4.32 6.93
CA PRO A 353 10.43 -5.41 7.44
C PRO A 353 10.21 -6.54 6.40
N ILE A 354 10.01 -6.19 5.13
CA ILE A 354 9.83 -7.15 4.04
C ILE A 354 11.13 -7.93 3.77
N ARG A 355 12.29 -7.27 3.81
CA ARG A 355 13.61 -7.93 3.71
C ARG A 355 13.86 -8.86 4.89
N CYS A 356 13.47 -8.48 6.11
CA CYS A 356 13.54 -9.38 7.26
C CYS A 356 12.71 -10.66 7.02
N LEU A 357 11.52 -10.53 6.42
CA LEU A 357 10.71 -11.68 6.03
C LEU A 357 11.42 -12.56 4.97
N LEU A 358 12.06 -11.96 3.96
CA LEU A 358 12.85 -12.72 2.97
C LEU A 358 14.02 -13.46 3.63
N CYS A 359 14.74 -12.81 4.55
CA CYS A 359 15.82 -13.44 5.31
C CYS A 359 15.31 -14.57 6.21
N ASN A 360 14.09 -14.47 6.76
CA ASN A 360 13.47 -15.57 7.50
C ASN A 360 13.13 -16.76 6.59
N LEU A 361 12.62 -16.52 5.37
CA LEU A 361 12.36 -17.58 4.39
C LEU A 361 13.64 -18.28 3.94
N GLU A 362 14.70 -17.52 3.67
CA GLU A 362 16.03 -18.07 3.40
C GLU A 362 16.55 -18.83 4.64
N GLY A 363 16.31 -18.27 5.83
CA GLY A 363 16.39 -18.88 7.16
C GLY A 363 16.01 -20.35 7.17
N GLU A 364 14.80 -20.64 6.67
CA GLU A 364 14.17 -21.96 6.71
C GLU A 364 14.45 -22.84 5.49
N PHE A 365 15.26 -22.40 4.52
CA PHE A 365 15.58 -23.21 3.33
C PHE A 365 16.17 -24.58 3.72
N PRO A 366 15.67 -25.72 3.20
CA PRO A 366 14.76 -25.88 2.07
C PRO A 366 13.28 -26.15 2.45
N ILE A 367 12.86 -25.86 3.68
CA ILE A 367 11.50 -26.20 4.15
C ILE A 367 10.43 -25.39 3.42
N ARG A 368 10.68 -24.09 3.17
CA ARG A 368 9.79 -23.16 2.46
C ARG A 368 10.34 -22.73 1.11
N THR A 369 10.90 -23.67 0.35
CA THR A 369 11.54 -23.35 -0.94
C THR A 369 10.55 -22.77 -1.96
N VAL A 370 9.29 -23.21 -1.96
CA VAL A 370 8.29 -22.70 -2.92
C VAL A 370 8.00 -21.24 -2.67
N GLU A 371 7.80 -20.87 -1.40
CA GLU A 371 7.59 -19.50 -0.94
C GLU A 371 8.81 -18.62 -1.22
N LEU A 372 10.01 -19.10 -0.89
CA LEU A 372 11.27 -18.37 -1.12
C LEU A 372 11.48 -18.10 -2.62
N VAL A 373 11.37 -19.12 -3.46
CA VAL A 373 11.59 -18.98 -4.91
C VAL A 373 10.48 -18.14 -5.54
N GLY A 374 9.22 -18.32 -5.12
CA GLY A 374 8.10 -17.52 -5.58
C GLY A 374 8.31 -16.03 -5.30
N PHE A 375 8.77 -15.71 -4.09
CA PHE A 375 9.01 -14.32 -3.72
C PHE A 375 10.24 -13.73 -4.43
N LEU A 376 11.37 -14.44 -4.47
CA LEU A 376 12.56 -14.00 -5.21
C LEU A 376 12.27 -13.80 -6.71
N SER A 377 11.39 -14.62 -7.30
CA SER A 377 10.96 -14.47 -8.69
C SER A 377 10.12 -13.21 -8.92
N ALA A 378 9.40 -12.71 -7.91
CA ALA A 378 8.68 -11.44 -8.02
C ALA A 378 9.63 -10.24 -7.83
N LEU A 379 10.74 -10.42 -7.11
CA LEU A 379 11.73 -9.39 -6.79
C LEU A 379 12.84 -9.24 -7.85
N CYS A 380 12.76 -9.94 -8.98
CA CYS A 380 13.78 -9.94 -10.03
C CYS A 380 13.36 -9.22 -11.30
N GLU A 381 12.37 -8.31 -11.24
CA GLU A 381 11.93 -7.53 -12.40
C GLU A 381 12.96 -6.43 -12.69
N GLY A 382 13.66 -6.54 -13.82
CA GLY A 382 14.75 -5.64 -14.20
C GLY A 382 16.14 -6.28 -14.09
N THR A 383 17.13 -5.69 -14.76
CA THR A 383 18.49 -6.25 -14.82
C THR A 383 19.21 -6.18 -13.48
N TRP A 384 19.12 -5.05 -12.78
CA TRP A 384 19.77 -4.87 -11.47
C TRP A 384 19.10 -5.69 -10.35
N PRO A 385 17.76 -5.72 -10.21
CA PRO A 385 17.10 -6.60 -9.24
C PRO A 385 17.39 -8.09 -9.47
N ALA A 386 17.45 -8.55 -10.73
CA ALA A 386 17.84 -9.92 -11.05
C ALA A 386 19.27 -10.24 -10.59
N GLU A 387 20.22 -9.32 -10.76
CA GLU A 387 21.58 -9.45 -10.23
C GLU A 387 21.58 -9.49 -8.70
N CYS A 388 20.76 -8.67 -8.03
CA CYS A 388 20.61 -8.71 -6.57
C CYS A 388 20.07 -10.06 -6.08
N VAL A 389 19.07 -10.64 -6.75
CA VAL A 389 18.56 -12.00 -6.45
C VAL A 389 19.65 -13.05 -6.62
N TYR A 390 20.40 -13.00 -7.72
CA TYR A 390 21.54 -13.92 -7.94
C TYR A 390 22.57 -13.79 -6.80
N ASN A 391 22.94 -12.56 -6.45
CA ASN A 391 23.89 -12.29 -5.37
C ASN A 391 23.37 -12.72 -3.99
N PHE A 392 22.06 -12.58 -3.74
CA PHE A 392 21.42 -13.05 -2.52
C PHE A 392 21.51 -14.58 -2.41
N LEU A 393 21.16 -15.30 -3.48
CA LEU A 393 21.28 -16.75 -3.54
C LEU A 393 22.73 -17.24 -3.48
N ASP A 394 23.67 -16.55 -4.13
CA ASP A 394 25.09 -16.91 -4.06
C ASP A 394 25.65 -16.73 -2.64
N LYS A 395 25.20 -15.72 -1.92
CA LYS A 395 25.60 -15.47 -0.52
C LYS A 395 24.82 -16.31 0.50
N SER A 396 23.71 -16.94 0.11
CA SER A 396 22.95 -17.81 1.00
C SER A 396 23.83 -18.96 1.51
N VAL A 397 24.06 -18.98 2.83
CA VAL A 397 24.92 -19.96 3.49
C VAL A 397 24.12 -20.67 4.57
N GLY A 398 23.87 -21.95 4.36
CA GLY A 398 23.25 -22.81 5.34
C GLY A 398 22.06 -23.58 4.79
N ILE A 399 21.73 -24.64 5.50
CA ILE A 399 20.63 -25.54 5.21
C ILE A 399 19.92 -25.77 6.53
N SER A 400 18.60 -25.72 6.53
CA SER A 400 17.79 -25.95 7.71
C SER A 400 17.18 -27.34 7.68
N SER A 401 17.11 -27.98 8.83
CA SER A 401 16.43 -29.27 8.98
C SER A 401 15.74 -29.37 10.33
N LEU A 402 14.72 -30.23 10.39
CA LEU A 402 14.12 -30.62 11.65
C LEU A 402 15.04 -31.60 12.37
N LEU A 403 15.25 -31.37 13.66
CA LEU A 403 16.06 -32.20 14.54
C LEU A 403 15.31 -32.46 15.84
N GLU A 404 15.21 -33.72 16.24
CA GLU A 404 14.76 -34.09 17.57
C GLU A 404 15.91 -33.92 18.57
N ILE A 405 15.79 -32.95 19.46
CA ILE A 405 16.71 -32.67 20.56
C ILE A 405 16.60 -33.81 21.57
N THR A 406 17.48 -34.80 21.44
CA THR A 406 17.69 -35.83 22.46
C THR A 406 18.71 -35.34 23.49
N SER A 407 18.71 -35.91 24.71
CA SER A 407 19.67 -35.60 25.78
C SER A 407 21.15 -35.81 25.40
N ASP A 408 21.42 -36.44 24.24
CA ASP A 408 22.74 -36.64 23.66
C ASP A 408 23.20 -35.48 22.74
N SER A 409 22.33 -34.53 22.43
CA SER A 409 22.72 -33.27 21.77
C SER A 409 23.33 -32.32 22.80
N LEU A 410 24.57 -31.86 22.55
CA LEU A 410 25.24 -30.90 23.43
C LEU A 410 24.59 -29.53 23.23
N VAL A 411 23.55 -29.25 23.98
CA VAL A 411 22.96 -27.91 24.05
C VAL A 411 23.80 -27.09 25.02
N ASP A 412 24.55 -26.13 24.49
CA ASP A 412 25.15 -25.10 25.32
C ASP A 412 24.03 -24.14 25.75
N ASN A 413 23.61 -24.22 27.03
CA ASN A 413 22.44 -23.55 27.59
C ASN A 413 22.45 -22.01 27.46
N ILE A 414 23.55 -21.42 27.01
CA ILE A 414 23.73 -19.98 26.83
C ILE A 414 23.60 -19.57 25.35
N SER A 415 23.78 -20.48 24.37
CA SER A 415 23.98 -20.13 22.96
C SER A 415 23.01 -20.73 21.94
N GLN A 416 22.10 -21.64 22.31
CA GLN A 416 21.18 -22.30 21.35
C GLN A 416 21.89 -23.01 20.17
N ILE A 417 23.18 -23.30 20.31
CA ILE A 417 23.99 -24.00 19.31
C ILE A 417 23.89 -25.51 19.53
N ILE A 418 23.69 -26.26 18.46
CA ILE A 418 23.67 -27.72 18.43
C ILE A 418 24.73 -28.21 17.44
N GLU A 419 25.37 -29.34 17.74
CA GLU A 419 26.31 -30.00 16.84
C GLU A 419 25.84 -31.41 16.48
N THR A 420 25.87 -31.75 15.18
CA THR A 420 25.53 -33.10 14.73
C THR A 420 26.61 -34.10 15.13
N ARG A 421 26.24 -35.24 15.72
CA ARG A 421 27.21 -36.34 15.94
C ARG A 421 27.31 -37.29 14.75
N VAL A 422 26.25 -37.40 13.97
CA VAL A 422 26.13 -38.26 12.78
C VAL A 422 25.69 -37.43 11.58
N PRO A 423 25.98 -37.87 10.34
CA PRO A 423 25.44 -37.20 9.16
C PRO A 423 23.91 -37.17 9.19
N LEU A 424 23.31 -36.03 8.89
CA LEU A 424 21.86 -35.86 8.85
C LEU A 424 21.39 -35.75 7.41
N HIS A 425 20.37 -36.53 7.06
CA HIS A 425 19.66 -36.38 5.81
C HIS A 425 18.66 -35.23 5.92
N VAL A 426 18.60 -34.38 4.89
CA VAL A 426 17.65 -33.26 4.84
C VAL A 426 16.36 -33.76 4.21
N PRO A 427 15.22 -33.81 4.94
CA PRO A 427 13.96 -34.24 4.36
C PRO A 427 13.56 -33.38 3.18
N GLY A 428 13.07 -34.00 2.10
CA GLY A 428 12.59 -33.30 0.91
C GLY A 428 13.66 -32.91 -0.12
N VAL A 429 14.96 -33.06 0.19
CA VAL A 429 16.05 -32.85 -0.78
C VAL A 429 16.89 -34.10 -0.90
N GLU A 430 16.66 -34.87 -1.97
CA GLU A 430 17.43 -36.09 -2.24
C GLU A 430 18.93 -35.79 -2.40
N GLY A 431 19.76 -36.62 -1.78
CA GLY A 431 21.23 -36.49 -1.85
C GLY A 431 21.83 -35.41 -0.95
N LEU A 432 21.04 -34.56 -0.30
CA LEU A 432 21.56 -33.52 0.59
C LEU A 432 21.81 -34.09 1.99
N ILE A 433 23.09 -34.13 2.38
CA ILE A 433 23.56 -34.65 3.67
C ILE A 433 24.33 -33.55 4.39
N ILE A 434 23.91 -33.26 5.62
CA ILE A 434 24.67 -32.43 6.55
C ILE A 434 25.72 -33.33 7.21
N PRO A 435 27.03 -33.05 7.06
CA PRO A 435 28.07 -33.89 7.67
C PRO A 435 27.98 -33.93 9.20
N SER A 436 28.54 -34.97 9.81
CA SER A 436 28.79 -34.99 11.25
C SER A 436 29.71 -33.83 11.66
N GLN A 437 29.59 -33.37 12.90
CA GLN A 437 30.31 -32.24 13.49
C GLN A 437 30.00 -30.89 12.82
N THR A 438 28.82 -30.80 12.20
CA THR A 438 28.33 -29.52 11.69
C THR A 438 27.61 -28.81 12.82
N ARG A 439 27.94 -27.54 13.02
CA ARG A 439 27.25 -26.67 13.97
C ARG A 439 25.99 -26.13 13.34
N GLY A 440 24.96 -26.00 14.16
CA GLY A 440 23.72 -25.38 13.76
C GLY A 440 23.14 -24.55 14.88
N HIS A 441 22.33 -23.57 14.50
CA HIS A 441 21.62 -22.67 15.39
C HIS A 441 20.16 -23.07 15.42
N VAL A 442 19.58 -23.21 16.61
CA VAL A 442 18.13 -23.43 16.73
C VAL A 442 17.40 -22.16 16.30
N LEU A 443 16.64 -22.25 15.22
CA LEU A 443 15.79 -21.15 14.75
C LEU A 443 14.49 -21.07 15.54
N LYS A 444 13.83 -22.21 15.76
CA LYS A 444 12.60 -22.32 16.56
C LYS A 444 12.36 -23.75 17.06
N VAL A 445 11.67 -23.89 18.18
CA VAL A 445 11.17 -25.18 18.67
C VAL A 445 9.72 -25.34 18.18
N ILE A 446 9.42 -26.46 17.53
CA ILE A 446 8.13 -26.70 16.87
C ILE A 446 7.17 -27.46 17.79
N ASP A 447 7.61 -28.59 18.35
CA ASP A 447 6.78 -29.40 19.25
C ASP A 447 7.66 -30.28 20.16
N GLY A 448 7.44 -30.19 21.47
CA GLY A 448 8.19 -30.94 22.50
C GLY A 448 9.70 -30.78 22.37
N ASN A 449 10.34 -31.80 21.79
CA ASN A 449 11.80 -31.88 21.57
C ASN A 449 12.22 -31.60 20.12
N THR A 450 11.30 -31.32 19.19
CA THR A 450 11.65 -31.08 17.78
C THR A 450 11.96 -29.61 17.54
N ALA A 451 13.17 -29.33 17.05
CA ALA A 451 13.62 -28.00 16.70
C ALA A 451 13.93 -27.89 15.20
N LEU A 452 13.66 -26.71 14.66
CA LEU A 452 14.19 -26.29 13.38
C LEU A 452 15.60 -25.73 13.60
N VAL A 453 16.60 -26.35 12.99
CA VAL A 453 18.01 -25.99 13.15
C VAL A 453 18.58 -25.55 11.82
N ARG A 454 19.25 -24.40 11.78
CA ARG A 454 20.00 -23.91 10.62
C ARG A 454 21.47 -24.31 10.74
N TRP A 455 21.95 -25.11 9.81
CA TRP A 455 23.30 -25.67 9.80
C TRP A 455 24.28 -24.77 9.05
N GLU A 456 25.45 -24.53 9.65
CA GLU A 456 26.57 -23.81 9.04
C GLU A 456 27.31 -24.73 8.06
N VAL A 457 26.81 -24.85 6.83
CA VAL A 457 27.44 -25.70 5.83
C VAL A 457 28.40 -24.91 4.95
N ASN A 458 29.70 -25.11 5.16
CA ASN A 458 30.72 -24.59 4.25
C ASN A 458 30.60 -25.28 2.89
N ARG A 459 30.28 -24.53 1.83
CA ARG A 459 30.07 -25.02 0.45
C ARG A 459 31.23 -25.87 -0.09
N GLN A 460 32.44 -25.78 0.48
CA GLN A 460 33.59 -26.64 0.13
C GLN A 460 33.41 -28.12 0.50
N LYS A 461 32.40 -28.51 1.28
CA LYS A 461 32.15 -29.91 1.68
C LYS A 461 31.04 -30.62 0.89
N PHE A 462 30.37 -29.95 -0.07
CA PHE A 462 29.52 -30.65 -1.03
C PHE A 462 30.37 -31.19 -2.17
N SER A 463 30.97 -32.37 -1.94
CA SER A 463 31.42 -33.21 -3.05
C SER A 463 30.19 -33.92 -3.61
N PRO A 464 29.90 -33.85 -4.92
CA PRO A 464 28.99 -34.83 -5.51
C PRO A 464 29.65 -36.20 -5.32
N LEU A 465 28.93 -37.11 -4.66
CA LEU A 465 29.27 -38.54 -4.69
C LEU A 465 28.87 -39.13 -6.03
#